data_AF-A0AA89C040-F1
#
_entry.id   AF-A0AA89C040-F1
#
_cell.length_a   1.000
_cell.length_b   1.000
_cell.length_c   1.000
_cell.angle_alpha   90.00
_cell.angle_beta   90.00
_cell.angle_gamma   90.00
#
_symmetry.space_group_name_H-M   'P 1'
#
loop_
_entity.id
_entity.type
_entity.pdbx_description
1 polymer ?
#
loop_
_entity_poly.entity_id
_entity_poly.type
_entity_poly.pdbx_seq_one_letter_code
_entity_poly.pdbx_strand_id
1 'polypeptide(L)'
;PIIDDIKPPPWHKPVDLRIISLVFNRASSLKRQLDSLNTAEYFGDKVLLEVWIDRSKKNGNIDSETYLVAKNFTFKYGDVRIHNHTRHVGLYGQWFGTWNPDPDSNEIAVFLEDDVSVSPFFYRWLRNVHKKYDRRKDVAGYSLSGICPRFKNSRGNVRGPKTEICILYRASGSWGVSPNRENWFRFIEWYKNTSRDPTFEPLIEGIFPSRTYQRFMKAGTTDEMWTMWHIYYTYVNNQFTLFSNFPNEIGLTSHWQEEGLHYSKSDTLNTSAPLLTKWDKKYENLPDKLVKLDYDGKIIE
;
A
#
# COMPACT_ATOMS: atom_id res chain seq x y z
N PRO A 1 -5.74 16.27 8.70
CA PRO A 1 -6.25 16.91 7.45
C PRO A 1 -7.66 16.40 7.13
N ILE A 2 -8.62 17.31 6.99
CA ILE A 2 -9.99 16.97 6.61
C ILE A 2 -9.98 16.60 5.10
N ILE A 3 -10.44 15.40 4.73
CA ILE A 3 -10.46 14.91 3.32
C ILE A 3 -11.69 15.42 2.56
N ASP A 4 -12.48 16.33 3.14
CA ASP A 4 -13.81 16.72 2.62
C ASP A 4 -13.80 17.32 1.20
N ASP A 5 -12.62 17.64 0.65
CA ASP A 5 -12.45 18.22 -0.68
C ASP A 5 -12.04 17.23 -1.79
N ILE A 6 -11.80 15.95 -1.48
CA ILE A 6 -11.49 14.96 -2.52
C ILE A 6 -12.77 14.24 -2.90
N LYS A 7 -13.43 14.74 -3.95
CA LYS A 7 -14.51 14.01 -4.59
C LYS A 7 -13.90 12.80 -5.32
N PRO A 8 -14.22 11.56 -4.92
CA PRO A 8 -13.74 10.41 -5.67
C PRO A 8 -14.27 10.50 -7.10
N PRO A 9 -13.49 10.03 -8.10
CA PRO A 9 -13.94 10.05 -9.48
C PRO A 9 -15.24 9.24 -9.62
N PRO A 10 -16.11 9.61 -10.59
CA PRO A 10 -17.39 8.94 -10.80
C PRO A 10 -17.18 7.44 -11.09
N TRP A 11 -18.16 6.63 -10.68
CA TRP A 11 -18.17 5.17 -10.80
C TRP A 11 -17.63 4.71 -12.15
N HIS A 12 -16.52 3.98 -12.09
CA HIS A 12 -15.83 3.47 -13.27
C HIS A 12 -16.46 2.18 -13.75
N LYS A 13 -16.29 1.88 -15.04
CA LYS A 13 -16.62 0.55 -15.58
C LYS A 13 -16.00 -0.53 -14.69
N PRO A 14 -16.70 -1.64 -14.43
CA PRO A 14 -16.19 -2.71 -13.59
C PRO A 14 -14.89 -3.29 -14.19
N VAL A 15 -13.88 -3.38 -13.35
CA VAL A 15 -12.56 -3.97 -13.64
C VAL A 15 -12.28 -5.09 -12.64
N ASP A 16 -11.41 -6.03 -13.00
CA ASP A 16 -10.99 -7.10 -12.11
C ASP A 16 -9.83 -6.62 -11.21
N LEU A 17 -8.93 -5.81 -11.77
CA LEU A 17 -7.80 -5.18 -11.07
C LEU A 17 -7.72 -3.68 -11.35
N ARG A 18 -7.65 -2.90 -10.28
CA ARG A 18 -7.30 -1.48 -10.30
C ARG A 18 -5.92 -1.27 -9.69
N ILE A 19 -4.97 -0.77 -10.49
CA ILE A 19 -3.64 -0.38 -10.01
C ILE A 19 -3.64 1.13 -9.83
N ILE A 20 -3.31 1.58 -8.63
CA ILE A 20 -3.33 2.99 -8.24
C ILE A 20 -1.90 3.42 -7.92
N SER A 21 -1.28 4.08 -8.89
CA SER A 21 0.08 4.62 -8.78
C SER A 21 0.00 6.04 -8.21
N LEU A 22 0.53 6.23 -6.99
CA LEU A 22 0.61 7.50 -6.29
C LEU A 22 1.97 8.14 -6.55
N VAL A 23 1.97 9.29 -7.20
CA VAL A 23 3.18 9.88 -7.79
C VAL A 23 3.31 11.34 -7.39
N PHE A 24 4.55 11.82 -7.26
CA PHE A 24 4.83 13.23 -7.10
C PHE A 24 5.77 13.80 -8.18
N ASN A 25 7.08 13.64 -8.04
CA ASN A 25 8.07 14.34 -8.87
C ASN A 25 9.32 13.51 -9.17
N ARG A 26 9.20 12.18 -9.25
CA ARG A 26 10.32 11.27 -9.55
C ARG A 26 10.08 10.51 -10.86
N ALA A 27 10.33 11.18 -11.99
CA ALA A 27 10.08 10.62 -13.32
C ALA A 27 10.79 9.28 -13.58
N SER A 28 12.05 9.15 -13.14
CA SER A 28 12.83 7.91 -13.30
C SER A 28 12.25 6.76 -12.45
N SER A 29 11.81 7.06 -11.23
CA SER A 29 11.17 6.08 -10.33
C SER A 29 9.85 5.58 -10.92
N LEU A 30 8.99 6.53 -11.34
CA LEU A 30 7.74 6.20 -12.01
C LEU A 30 8.00 5.32 -13.24
N LYS A 31 8.99 5.67 -14.08
CA LYS A 31 9.33 4.86 -15.25
C LYS A 31 9.66 3.41 -14.86
N ARG A 32 10.50 3.21 -13.83
CA ARG A 32 10.85 1.85 -13.35
C ARG A 32 9.63 1.10 -12.82
N GLN A 33 8.74 1.77 -12.08
CA GLN A 33 7.49 1.16 -11.65
C GLN A 33 6.65 0.72 -12.85
N LEU A 34 6.38 1.62 -13.79
CA LEU A 34 5.54 1.37 -14.96
C LEU A 34 6.12 0.26 -15.85
N ASP A 35 7.44 0.25 -16.05
CA ASP A 35 8.14 -0.83 -16.75
C ASP A 35 7.91 -2.17 -16.04
N SER A 36 8.01 -2.22 -14.70
CA SER A 36 7.77 -3.45 -13.93
C SER A 36 6.33 -3.96 -14.04
N LEU A 37 5.33 -3.06 -14.10
CA LEU A 37 3.93 -3.43 -14.33
C LEU A 37 3.74 -4.13 -15.68
N ASN A 38 4.51 -3.75 -16.72
CA ASN A 38 4.46 -4.39 -18.03
C ASN A 38 5.12 -5.78 -18.07
N THR A 39 5.82 -6.19 -17.01
CA THR A 39 6.41 -7.54 -16.87
C THR A 39 5.50 -8.54 -16.16
N ALA A 40 4.38 -8.07 -15.59
CA ALA A 40 3.50 -8.89 -14.76
C ALA A 40 2.45 -9.67 -15.55
N GLU A 41 1.91 -10.68 -14.88
CA GLU A 41 0.90 -11.58 -15.42
C GLU A 41 -0.50 -11.14 -15.00
N TYR A 42 -1.34 -10.81 -16.00
CA TYR A 42 -2.72 -10.33 -15.78
C TYR A 42 -3.81 -11.33 -16.16
N PHE A 43 -3.46 -12.50 -16.69
CA PHE A 43 -4.39 -13.61 -16.97
C PHE A 43 -5.55 -13.29 -17.92
N GLY A 44 -5.45 -12.22 -18.70
CA GLY A 44 -6.54 -11.74 -19.56
C GLY A 44 -7.67 -11.03 -18.80
N ASP A 45 -7.51 -10.79 -17.50
CA ASP A 45 -8.45 -10.04 -16.67
C ASP A 45 -8.47 -8.55 -17.09
N LYS A 46 -9.57 -7.83 -16.82
CA LYS A 46 -9.71 -6.41 -17.12
C LYS A 46 -8.94 -5.57 -16.10
N VAL A 47 -7.85 -4.95 -16.55
CA VAL A 47 -6.99 -4.12 -15.71
C VAL A 47 -7.14 -2.65 -16.06
N LEU A 48 -7.18 -1.81 -15.03
CA LEU A 48 -7.09 -0.36 -15.15
C LEU A 48 -5.92 0.16 -14.32
N LEU A 49 -5.01 0.86 -14.98
CA LEU A 49 -3.92 1.59 -14.32
C LEU A 49 -4.31 3.07 -14.19
N GLU A 50 -4.34 3.57 -12.96
CA GLU A 50 -4.57 4.98 -12.66
C GLU A 50 -3.30 5.57 -12.05
N VAL A 51 -2.76 6.61 -12.69
CA VAL A 51 -1.58 7.34 -12.22
C VAL A 51 -2.03 8.68 -11.67
N TRP A 52 -1.94 8.86 -10.36
CA TRP A 52 -2.34 10.06 -9.65
C TRP A 52 -1.13 10.93 -9.29
N ILE A 53 -1.03 12.08 -9.94
CA ILE A 53 0.12 12.99 -9.81
C ILE A 53 -0.24 14.15 -8.90
N ASP A 54 0.43 14.24 -7.75
CA ASP A 54 0.30 15.36 -6.82
C ASP A 54 1.09 16.60 -7.29
N ARG A 55 0.76 17.74 -6.71
CA ARG A 55 1.39 19.04 -6.98
C ARG A 55 2.34 19.44 -5.88
N SER A 56 3.34 20.23 -6.23
CA SER A 56 4.27 20.77 -5.24
C SER A 56 3.58 21.80 -4.37
N LYS A 57 3.71 21.66 -3.05
CA LYS A 57 3.22 22.65 -2.08
C LYS A 57 3.84 24.04 -2.28
N LYS A 58 5.06 24.11 -2.86
CA LYS A 58 5.82 25.37 -3.02
C LYS A 58 5.32 26.25 -4.16
N ASN A 59 4.94 25.65 -5.30
CA ASN A 59 4.60 26.40 -6.51
C ASN A 59 3.28 25.95 -7.16
N GLY A 60 2.59 24.94 -6.61
CA GLY A 60 1.35 24.40 -7.15
C GLY A 60 1.50 23.65 -8.47
N ASN A 61 2.72 23.42 -8.96
CA ASN A 61 2.95 22.80 -10.25
C ASN A 61 3.05 21.28 -10.15
N ILE A 62 2.69 20.63 -11.27
CA ILE A 62 3.00 19.22 -11.52
C ILE A 62 4.39 19.15 -12.13
N ASP A 63 5.16 18.14 -11.75
CA ASP A 63 6.45 17.87 -12.37
C ASP A 63 6.26 17.43 -13.84
N SER A 64 6.83 18.19 -14.77
CA SER A 64 6.61 17.99 -16.20
C SER A 64 7.21 16.70 -16.72
N GLU A 65 8.37 16.29 -16.22
CA GLU A 65 9.02 15.05 -16.64
C GLU A 65 8.21 13.83 -16.20
N THR A 66 7.76 13.85 -14.94
CA THR A 66 6.90 12.80 -14.37
C THR A 66 5.59 12.68 -15.13
N TYR A 67 4.93 13.81 -15.45
CA TYR A 67 3.73 13.81 -16.29
C TYR A 67 3.97 13.23 -17.69
N LEU A 68 5.09 13.58 -18.33
CA LEU A 68 5.43 13.05 -19.66
C LEU A 68 5.70 11.55 -19.63
N VAL A 69 6.38 11.04 -18.59
CA VAL A 69 6.56 9.59 -18.39
C VAL A 69 5.21 8.89 -18.27
N ALA A 70 4.31 9.43 -17.45
CA ALA A 70 2.97 8.86 -17.25
C ALA A 70 2.14 8.89 -18.54
N LYS A 71 2.10 10.04 -19.23
CA LYS A 71 1.32 10.26 -20.46
C LYS A 71 1.77 9.40 -21.63
N ASN A 72 3.08 9.19 -21.79
CA ASN A 72 3.65 8.44 -22.91
C ASN A 72 3.72 6.93 -22.63
N PHE A 73 3.33 6.49 -21.43
CA PHE A 73 3.36 5.08 -21.09
C PHE A 73 2.32 4.28 -21.87
N THR A 74 2.77 3.20 -22.51
CA THR A 74 1.88 2.22 -23.15
C THR A 74 1.75 1.00 -22.24
N PHE A 75 0.58 0.84 -21.64
CA PHE A 75 0.28 -0.34 -20.85
C PHE A 75 -0.21 -1.48 -21.75
N LYS A 76 0.39 -2.66 -21.62
CA LYS A 76 0.14 -3.79 -22.54
C LYS A 76 -1.14 -4.57 -22.23
N TYR A 77 -1.76 -4.34 -21.07
CA TYR A 77 -2.78 -5.24 -20.52
C TYR A 77 -4.11 -4.56 -20.18
N GLY A 78 -4.26 -3.25 -20.43
CA GLY A 78 -5.48 -2.54 -20.09
C GLY A 78 -5.41 -1.05 -20.32
N ASP A 79 -6.43 -0.34 -19.82
CA ASP A 79 -6.53 1.11 -19.95
C ASP A 79 -5.60 1.82 -18.97
N VAL A 80 -5.11 3.00 -19.36
CA VAL A 80 -4.36 3.91 -18.50
C VAL A 80 -5.14 5.20 -18.33
N ARG A 81 -5.21 5.71 -17.10
CA ARG A 81 -5.76 7.04 -16.81
C ARG A 81 -4.77 7.84 -16.00
N ILE A 82 -4.54 9.07 -16.46
CA ILE A 82 -3.64 10.01 -15.79
C ILE A 82 -4.49 11.06 -15.10
N HIS A 83 -4.36 11.13 -13.78
CA HIS A 83 -5.09 12.05 -12.92
C HIS A 83 -4.13 13.07 -12.36
N ASN A 84 -4.36 14.32 -12.72
CA ASN A 84 -3.63 15.45 -12.19
C ASN A 84 -4.47 16.05 -11.06
N HIS A 85 -3.98 16.03 -9.82
CA HIS A 85 -4.66 16.74 -8.74
C HIS A 85 -4.78 18.22 -9.09
N THR A 86 -5.82 18.91 -8.62
CA THR A 86 -6.03 20.34 -8.91
C THR A 86 -5.30 21.25 -7.91
N ARG A 87 -4.85 20.70 -6.79
CA ARG A 87 -4.09 21.34 -5.72
C ARG A 87 -3.14 20.32 -5.08
N HIS A 88 -2.22 20.76 -4.21
CA HIS A 88 -1.42 19.83 -3.40
C HIS A 88 -2.32 19.11 -2.39
N VAL A 89 -2.36 17.79 -2.45
CA VAL A 89 -3.18 16.95 -1.56
C VAL A 89 -2.35 16.14 -0.55
N GLY A 90 -1.04 15.99 -0.78
CA GLY A 90 -0.13 15.28 0.10
C GLY A 90 -0.43 13.80 0.24
N LEU A 91 0.26 13.13 1.16
CA LEU A 91 0.13 11.68 1.35
C LEU A 91 -1.30 11.27 1.74
N TYR A 92 -1.94 12.02 2.63
CA TYR A 92 -3.31 11.70 3.07
C TYR A 92 -4.29 11.79 1.91
N GLY A 93 -4.21 12.84 1.09
CA GLY A 93 -5.12 12.98 -0.04
C GLY A 93 -4.85 11.97 -1.15
N GLN A 94 -3.58 11.65 -1.41
CA GLN A 94 -3.20 10.60 -2.34
C GLN A 94 -3.72 9.22 -1.89
N TRP A 95 -3.52 8.84 -0.63
CA TRP A 95 -3.94 7.53 -0.15
C TRP A 95 -5.46 7.43 0.06
N PHE A 96 -6.08 8.42 0.67
CA PHE A 96 -7.49 8.32 1.07
C PHE A 96 -8.48 8.79 0.01
N GLY A 97 -8.02 9.58 -0.97
CA GLY A 97 -8.88 10.24 -1.94
C GLY A 97 -8.93 9.60 -3.33
N THR A 98 -8.02 8.68 -3.64
CA THR A 98 -7.84 8.16 -5.01
C THR A 98 -8.57 6.85 -5.29
N TRP A 99 -9.08 6.18 -4.25
CA TRP A 99 -9.91 4.98 -4.39
C TRP A 99 -11.17 5.06 -3.55
N ASN A 100 -12.31 4.89 -4.21
CA ASN A 100 -13.61 4.71 -3.58
C ASN A 100 -14.33 3.57 -4.31
N PRO A 101 -14.21 2.33 -3.83
CA PRO A 101 -14.77 1.19 -4.53
C PRO A 101 -16.30 1.25 -4.55
N ASP A 102 -16.89 0.77 -5.64
CA ASP A 102 -18.33 0.50 -5.70
C ASP A 102 -18.70 -0.57 -4.65
N PRO A 103 -19.72 -0.33 -3.80
CA PRO A 103 -20.23 -1.33 -2.86
C PRO A 103 -20.51 -2.70 -3.50
N ASP A 104 -20.92 -2.73 -4.77
CA ASP A 104 -21.29 -3.93 -5.52
C ASP A 104 -20.14 -4.51 -6.36
N SER A 105 -18.97 -3.85 -6.38
CA SER A 105 -17.80 -4.33 -7.12
C SER A 105 -17.04 -5.43 -6.38
N ASN A 106 -16.43 -6.33 -7.15
CA ASN A 106 -15.47 -7.33 -6.68
C ASN A 106 -14.04 -7.01 -7.15
N GLU A 107 -13.78 -5.76 -7.55
CA GLU A 107 -12.46 -5.35 -8.01
C GLU A 107 -11.41 -5.51 -6.89
N ILE A 108 -10.24 -6.03 -7.27
CA ILE A 108 -9.03 -5.96 -6.45
C ILE A 108 -8.39 -4.60 -6.72
N ALA A 109 -8.02 -3.86 -5.67
CA ALA A 109 -7.22 -2.65 -5.81
C ALA A 109 -5.83 -2.83 -5.20
N VAL A 110 -4.82 -2.21 -5.80
CA VAL A 110 -3.46 -2.15 -5.25
C VAL A 110 -2.92 -0.73 -5.35
N PHE A 111 -2.45 -0.20 -4.23
CA PHE A 111 -1.73 1.05 -4.14
C PHE A 111 -0.24 0.82 -4.25
N LEU A 112 0.41 1.61 -5.10
CA LEU A 112 1.85 1.62 -5.30
C LEU A 112 2.34 3.08 -5.32
N GLU A 113 3.42 3.38 -4.61
CA GLU A 113 4.12 4.67 -4.71
C GLU A 113 5.14 4.61 -5.85
N ASP A 114 5.49 5.73 -6.47
CA ASP A 114 6.35 5.78 -7.68
C ASP A 114 7.73 5.10 -7.53
N ASP A 115 8.22 4.88 -6.32
CA ASP A 115 9.45 4.15 -6.02
C ASP A 115 9.26 2.66 -5.68
N VAL A 116 8.10 2.08 -6.01
CA VAL A 116 7.80 0.67 -5.80
C VAL A 116 7.73 -0.07 -7.13
N SER A 117 8.63 -1.03 -7.34
CA SER A 117 8.52 -2.01 -8.44
C SER A 117 7.78 -3.26 -7.99
N VAL A 118 7.09 -3.91 -8.91
CA VAL A 118 6.35 -5.16 -8.65
C VAL A 118 7.05 -6.39 -9.24
N SER A 119 6.83 -7.54 -8.61
CA SER A 119 7.15 -8.86 -9.15
C SER A 119 6.23 -9.19 -10.33
N PRO A 120 6.68 -9.98 -11.33
CA PRO A 120 5.78 -10.51 -12.36
C PRO A 120 4.55 -11.26 -11.82
N PHE A 121 4.62 -11.76 -10.59
CA PHE A 121 3.59 -12.58 -9.94
C PHE A 121 2.76 -11.82 -8.90
N PHE A 122 2.90 -10.49 -8.78
CA PHE A 122 2.19 -9.73 -7.76
C PHE A 122 0.66 -9.93 -7.85
N TYR A 123 0.11 -9.84 -9.06
CA TYR A 123 -1.33 -9.99 -9.26
C TYR A 123 -1.78 -11.45 -9.11
N ARG A 124 -0.96 -12.41 -9.54
CA ARG A 124 -1.21 -13.85 -9.30
C ARG A 124 -1.43 -14.12 -7.81
N TRP A 125 -0.55 -13.58 -6.96
CA TRP A 125 -0.70 -13.68 -5.51
C TRP A 125 -1.99 -13.00 -5.02
N LEU A 126 -2.24 -11.75 -5.42
CA LEU A 126 -3.44 -11.01 -5.02
C LEU A 126 -4.73 -11.76 -5.37
N ARG A 127 -4.86 -12.28 -6.60
CA ARG A 127 -6.01 -13.11 -7.00
C ARG A 127 -6.25 -14.27 -6.03
N ASN A 128 -5.19 -14.96 -5.64
CA ASN A 128 -5.28 -16.12 -4.75
C ASN A 128 -5.68 -15.72 -3.32
N VAL A 129 -5.02 -14.71 -2.74
CA VAL A 129 -5.28 -14.31 -1.34
C VAL A 129 -6.62 -13.61 -1.18
N HIS A 130 -7.01 -12.74 -2.11
CA HIS A 130 -8.34 -12.11 -2.10
C HIS A 130 -9.44 -13.16 -2.21
N LYS A 131 -9.33 -14.06 -3.20
CA LYS A 131 -10.30 -15.16 -3.38
C LYS A 131 -10.46 -16.02 -2.12
N LYS A 132 -9.36 -16.26 -1.39
CA LYS A 132 -9.35 -17.12 -0.20
C LYS A 132 -9.83 -16.40 1.06
N TYR A 133 -9.42 -15.15 1.27
CA TYR A 133 -9.48 -14.52 2.58
C TYR A 133 -10.37 -13.27 2.67
N ASP A 134 -10.93 -12.74 1.57
CA ASP A 134 -11.71 -11.49 1.63
C ASP A 134 -12.96 -11.55 2.52
N ARG A 135 -13.48 -12.76 2.77
CA ARG A 135 -14.62 -12.97 3.67
C ARG A 135 -14.25 -13.01 5.15
N ARG A 136 -12.95 -12.98 5.49
CA ARG A 136 -12.48 -12.98 6.87
C ARG A 136 -12.57 -11.57 7.46
N LYS A 137 -13.28 -11.45 8.58
CA LYS A 137 -13.47 -10.16 9.29
C LYS A 137 -12.21 -9.65 9.98
N ASP A 138 -11.24 -10.53 10.23
CA ASP A 138 -9.96 -10.22 10.86
C ASP A 138 -8.86 -9.81 9.86
N VAL A 139 -9.16 -9.73 8.56
CA VAL A 139 -8.22 -9.31 7.51
C VAL A 139 -8.55 -7.88 7.04
N ALA A 140 -7.65 -6.94 7.28
CA ALA A 140 -7.78 -5.56 6.80
C ALA A 140 -7.28 -5.40 5.35
N GLY A 141 -6.39 -6.28 4.91
CA GLY A 141 -5.83 -6.26 3.56
C GLY A 141 -4.55 -7.06 3.46
N TYR A 142 -3.84 -6.83 2.38
CA TYR A 142 -2.71 -7.64 1.93
C TYR A 142 -1.51 -6.73 1.64
N SER A 143 -0.37 -7.06 2.23
CA SER A 143 0.91 -6.44 1.92
C SER A 143 1.66 -7.29 0.89
N LEU A 144 2.18 -6.63 -0.14
CA LEU A 144 3.06 -7.25 -1.13
C LEU A 144 4.55 -7.20 -0.71
N SER A 145 4.88 -6.42 0.33
CA SER A 145 6.25 -6.32 0.83
C SER A 145 6.70 -7.64 1.45
N GLY A 146 7.89 -8.10 1.04
CA GLY A 146 8.55 -9.24 1.65
C GLY A 146 9.18 -8.91 3.01
N ILE A 147 9.35 -7.61 3.32
CA ILE A 147 9.77 -7.09 4.61
C ILE A 147 8.56 -6.81 5.49
N CYS A 148 8.66 -7.24 6.74
CA CYS A 148 7.63 -7.09 7.76
C CYS A 148 8.27 -6.46 9.00
N PRO A 149 8.31 -5.13 9.13
CA PRO A 149 9.04 -4.48 10.22
C PRO A 149 8.41 -4.76 11.58
N ARG A 150 9.24 -5.03 12.60
CA ARG A 150 8.82 -5.20 13.99
C ARG A 150 8.49 -3.85 14.61
N PHE A 151 7.31 -3.73 15.18
CA PHE A 151 6.80 -2.47 15.71
C PHE A 151 6.96 -2.32 17.22
N LYS A 152 7.35 -3.36 17.95
CA LYS A 152 7.49 -3.33 19.41
C LYS A 152 8.72 -4.11 19.90
N ASN A 153 9.23 -3.72 21.07
CA ASN A 153 10.38 -4.29 21.81
C ASN A 153 11.77 -4.17 21.15
N SER A 154 11.92 -4.47 19.86
CA SER A 154 13.21 -4.38 19.17
C SER A 154 13.05 -4.03 17.69
N ARG A 155 14.12 -3.49 17.08
CA ARG A 155 14.18 -3.25 15.64
C ARG A 155 14.51 -4.53 14.88
N GLY A 156 14.10 -4.60 13.62
CA GLY A 156 14.30 -5.73 12.72
C GLY A 156 12.97 -6.18 12.11
N ASN A 157 12.98 -7.31 11.41
CA ASN A 157 11.80 -7.85 10.75
C ASN A 157 11.18 -9.00 11.57
N VAL A 158 9.87 -9.18 11.45
CA VAL A 158 9.14 -10.34 11.95
C VAL A 158 9.04 -11.39 10.86
N ARG A 159 9.03 -12.67 11.25
CA ARG A 159 8.88 -13.82 10.35
C ARG A 159 7.94 -14.82 11.01
N GLY A 160 7.09 -15.42 10.20
CA GLY A 160 6.32 -16.59 10.63
C GLY A 160 7.19 -17.84 10.69
N PRO A 161 6.66 -18.95 11.20
CA PRO A 161 7.27 -20.27 11.04
C PRO A 161 7.60 -20.54 9.56
N LYS A 162 8.76 -21.15 9.27
CA LYS A 162 9.21 -21.40 7.88
C LYS A 162 8.28 -22.33 7.07
N THR A 163 7.40 -23.05 7.76
CA THR A 163 6.36 -23.90 7.17
C THR A 163 5.18 -23.11 6.61
N GLU A 164 4.98 -21.87 7.09
CA GLU A 164 3.88 -21.01 6.66
C GLU A 164 4.23 -20.24 5.39
N ILE A 165 3.29 -20.21 4.44
CA ILE A 165 3.40 -19.46 3.18
C ILE A 165 3.05 -17.98 3.38
N CYS A 166 2.15 -17.69 4.31
CA CYS A 166 1.74 -16.35 4.68
C CYS A 166 1.37 -16.28 6.16
N ILE A 167 1.34 -15.07 6.69
CA ILE A 167 1.01 -14.78 8.08
C ILE A 167 0.07 -13.59 8.15
N LEU A 168 -0.68 -13.51 9.25
CA LEU A 168 -1.38 -12.30 9.66
C LEU A 168 -0.53 -11.55 10.67
N TYR A 169 -0.35 -10.25 10.46
CA TYR A 169 0.46 -9.41 11.35
C TYR A 169 -0.26 -8.09 11.62
N ARG A 170 -0.15 -7.58 12.87
CA ARG A 170 -0.83 -6.35 13.29
C ARG A 170 -0.34 -5.08 12.61
N ALA A 171 0.85 -5.08 12.00
CA ALA A 171 1.33 -3.90 11.28
C ALA A 171 0.64 -3.73 9.93
N SER A 172 0.59 -2.50 9.46
CA SER A 172 0.36 -2.21 8.05
C SER A 172 1.65 -2.47 7.26
N GLY A 173 1.54 -3.11 6.10
CA GLY A 173 2.55 -2.93 5.04
C GLY A 173 2.29 -1.59 4.36
N SER A 174 3.32 -0.85 3.95
CA SER A 174 3.16 0.44 3.24
C SER A 174 3.63 0.39 1.79
N TRP A 175 4.58 -0.48 1.45
CA TRP A 175 5.15 -0.58 0.10
C TRP A 175 4.46 -1.66 -0.73
N GLY A 176 3.29 -1.33 -1.26
CA GLY A 176 2.44 -2.27 -2.01
C GLY A 176 1.30 -2.81 -1.17
N VAL A 177 0.25 -2.02 -1.06
CA VAL A 177 -0.92 -2.32 -0.23
C VAL A 177 -2.09 -2.65 -1.12
N SER A 178 -2.64 -3.84 -0.95
CA SER A 178 -3.89 -4.23 -1.57
C SER A 178 -4.93 -4.38 -0.47
N PRO A 179 -5.77 -3.36 -0.22
CA PRO A 179 -6.70 -3.40 0.89
C PRO A 179 -7.84 -4.41 0.66
N ASN A 180 -8.40 -4.92 1.75
CA ASN A 180 -9.74 -5.53 1.67
C ASN A 180 -10.76 -4.40 1.42
N ARG A 181 -11.61 -4.57 0.41
CA ARG A 181 -12.51 -3.53 -0.08
C ARG A 181 -13.47 -3.00 1.00
N GLU A 182 -14.16 -3.90 1.69
CA GLU A 182 -15.11 -3.54 2.74
C GLU A 182 -14.39 -2.88 3.92
N ASN A 183 -13.22 -3.40 4.30
CA ASN A 183 -12.39 -2.82 5.35
C ASN A 183 -11.97 -1.39 5.01
N TRP A 184 -11.44 -1.17 3.81
CA TRP A 184 -10.97 0.15 3.37
C TRP A 184 -12.09 1.17 3.34
N PHE A 185 -13.25 0.81 2.79
CA PHE A 185 -14.42 1.69 2.79
C PHE A 185 -14.77 2.14 4.21
N ARG A 186 -14.88 1.20 5.15
CA ARG A 186 -15.17 1.48 6.56
C ARG A 186 -14.07 2.29 7.25
N PHE A 187 -12.82 2.03 6.93
CA PHE A 187 -11.67 2.81 7.43
C PHE A 187 -11.76 4.27 6.96
N ILE A 188 -12.05 4.51 5.68
CA ILE A 188 -12.18 5.87 5.13
C ILE A 188 -13.37 6.60 5.76
N GLU A 189 -14.53 5.94 5.93
CA GLU A 189 -15.68 6.53 6.63
C GLU A 189 -15.36 6.85 8.10
N TRP A 190 -14.74 5.92 8.80
CA TRP A 190 -14.28 6.13 10.17
C TRP A 190 -13.32 7.32 10.26
N TYR A 191 -12.30 7.35 9.40
CA TYR A 191 -11.34 8.45 9.36
C TYR A 191 -12.03 9.79 9.13
N LYS A 192 -12.95 9.89 8.16
CA LYS A 192 -13.68 11.13 7.84
C LYS A 192 -14.46 11.67 9.04
N ASN A 193 -15.01 10.79 9.86
CA ASN A 193 -15.76 11.19 11.05
C ASN A 193 -14.82 11.52 12.21
N THR A 194 -13.86 10.65 12.51
CA THR A 194 -12.96 10.79 13.66
C THR A 194 -11.95 11.93 13.50
N SER A 195 -11.44 12.19 12.28
CA SER A 195 -10.49 13.28 12.03
C SER A 195 -11.08 14.69 12.19
N ARG A 196 -12.39 14.81 12.43
CA ARG A 196 -13.04 16.08 12.78
C ARG A 196 -12.85 16.47 14.24
N ASP A 197 -12.54 15.50 15.11
CA ASP A 197 -12.17 15.78 16.49
C ASP A 197 -10.69 16.20 16.52
N PRO A 198 -10.38 17.49 16.81
CA PRO A 198 -9.00 17.98 16.82
C PRO A 198 -8.19 17.42 18.00
N THR A 199 -8.83 16.80 18.99
CA THR A 199 -8.17 16.21 20.16
C THR A 199 -7.87 14.73 19.99
N PHE A 200 -8.37 14.10 18.92
CA PHE A 200 -8.15 12.69 18.69
C PHE A 200 -6.73 12.42 18.21
N GLU A 201 -6.04 11.50 18.89
CA GLU A 201 -4.70 11.05 18.54
C GLU A 201 -4.71 9.53 18.27
N PRO A 202 -4.37 9.06 17.05
CA PRO A 202 -4.33 7.64 16.72
C PRO A 202 -3.09 6.96 17.32
N LEU A 203 -2.96 6.95 18.65
CA LEU A 203 -1.79 6.41 19.35
C LEU A 203 -2.09 5.04 19.97
N ILE A 204 -1.11 4.14 19.88
CA ILE A 204 -1.13 2.82 20.52
C ILE A 204 0.08 2.75 21.44
N GLU A 205 -0.15 2.33 22.68
CA GLU A 205 0.91 2.27 23.66
C GLU A 205 2.00 1.25 23.27
N GLY A 206 3.26 1.68 23.41
CA GLY A 206 4.41 0.79 23.35
C GLY A 206 4.93 0.47 21.94
N ILE A 207 4.28 0.90 20.87
CA ILE A 207 4.75 0.65 19.49
C ILE A 207 5.59 1.82 18.92
N PHE A 208 6.56 1.51 18.07
CA PHE A 208 7.43 2.50 17.43
C PHE A 208 6.67 3.48 16.52
N PRO A 209 5.67 3.08 15.70
CA PRO A 209 4.90 4.01 14.88
C PRO A 209 4.26 5.15 15.69
N SER A 210 3.68 4.86 16.86
CA SER A 210 3.10 5.89 17.73
C SER A 210 4.15 6.85 18.28
N ARG A 211 5.35 6.37 18.61
CA ARG A 211 6.47 7.24 19.02
C ARG A 211 6.93 8.15 17.88
N THR A 212 6.95 7.65 16.65
CA THR A 212 7.27 8.46 15.47
C THR A 212 6.17 9.49 15.22
N TYR A 213 4.90 9.09 15.27
CA TYR A 213 3.76 9.99 15.09
C TYR A 213 3.74 11.11 16.13
N GLN A 214 4.02 10.82 17.40
CA GLN A 214 4.17 11.84 18.46
C GLN A 214 5.26 12.89 18.14
N ARG A 215 6.33 12.51 17.42
CA ARG A 215 7.35 13.48 16.96
C ARG A 215 6.79 14.36 15.85
N PHE A 216 6.04 13.79 14.91
CA PHE A 216 5.36 14.54 13.85
C PHE A 216 4.28 15.47 14.41
N MET A 217 3.59 15.07 15.48
CA MET A 217 2.66 15.96 16.21
C MET A 217 3.37 17.19 16.76
N LYS A 218 4.54 17.02 17.39
CA LYS A 218 5.36 18.14 17.89
C LYS A 218 5.90 19.02 16.78
N ALA A 219 6.18 18.44 15.61
CA ALA A 219 6.70 19.15 14.44
C ALA A 219 5.61 19.78 13.56
N GLY A 220 4.33 19.44 13.77
CA GLY A 220 3.23 19.86 12.91
C GLY A 220 3.21 19.20 11.52
N THR A 221 3.77 17.99 11.38
CA THR A 221 3.92 17.25 10.10
C THR A 221 3.21 15.89 10.11
N THR A 222 2.10 15.76 10.85
CA THR A 222 1.36 14.49 10.97
C THR A 222 0.74 14.01 9.65
N ASP A 223 0.56 14.92 8.70
CA ASP A 223 0.13 14.67 7.33
C ASP A 223 1.15 13.86 6.50
N GLU A 224 2.34 13.60 7.05
CA GLU A 224 3.36 12.73 6.46
C GLU A 224 3.18 11.24 6.80
N MET A 225 2.29 10.88 7.75
CA MET A 225 2.15 9.49 8.23
C MET A 225 0.71 9.01 8.26
N TRP A 226 0.12 8.84 7.08
CA TRP A 226 -1.24 8.31 6.93
C TRP A 226 -1.40 6.92 7.57
N THR A 227 -0.33 6.12 7.55
CA THR A 227 -0.31 4.74 8.05
C THR A 227 -0.66 4.65 9.53
N MET A 228 -0.39 5.69 10.33
CA MET A 228 -0.73 5.65 11.76
C MET A 228 -2.24 5.58 11.98
N TRP A 229 -3.04 6.26 11.17
CA TRP A 229 -4.51 6.16 11.24
C TRP A 229 -5.00 4.76 10.90
N HIS A 230 -4.42 4.15 9.85
CA HIS A 230 -4.77 2.78 9.47
C HIS A 230 -4.35 1.77 10.54
N ILE A 231 -3.14 1.91 11.11
CA ILE A 231 -2.65 1.07 12.21
C ILE A 231 -3.56 1.18 13.44
N TYR A 232 -4.00 2.38 13.80
CA TYR A 232 -4.93 2.57 14.91
C TYR A 232 -6.30 1.95 14.63
N TYR A 233 -6.83 2.15 13.42
CA TYR A 233 -8.11 1.57 13.00
C TYR A 233 -8.09 0.04 13.09
N THR A 234 -7.07 -0.60 12.53
CA THR A 234 -6.97 -2.07 12.58
C THR A 234 -6.73 -2.58 14.00
N TYR A 235 -6.04 -1.83 14.85
CA TYR A 235 -5.88 -2.13 16.27
C TYR A 235 -7.22 -2.20 17.00
N VAL A 236 -8.03 -1.14 16.93
CA VAL A 236 -9.32 -1.09 17.66
C VAL A 236 -10.34 -2.09 17.13
N ASN A 237 -10.20 -2.52 15.87
CA ASN A 237 -11.07 -3.53 15.24
C ASN A 237 -10.50 -4.97 15.33
N ASN A 238 -9.36 -5.17 16.00
CA ASN A 238 -8.64 -6.44 16.09
C ASN A 238 -8.41 -7.13 14.72
N GLN A 239 -7.95 -6.34 13.75
CA GLN A 239 -7.68 -6.77 12.38
C GLN A 239 -6.18 -6.85 12.11
N PHE A 240 -5.84 -7.59 11.06
CA PHE A 240 -4.47 -7.91 10.68
C PHE A 240 -4.27 -7.68 9.18
N THR A 241 -3.03 -7.39 8.81
CA THR A 241 -2.60 -7.40 7.41
C THR A 241 -2.00 -8.76 7.10
N LEU A 242 -2.35 -9.34 5.96
CA LEU A 242 -1.70 -10.55 5.47
C LEU A 242 -0.39 -10.18 4.78
N PHE A 243 0.70 -10.83 5.19
CA PHE A 243 2.00 -10.76 4.53
C PHE A 243 2.35 -12.13 3.93
N SER A 244 3.03 -12.13 2.79
CA SER A 244 3.74 -13.33 2.36
C SER A 244 4.87 -13.63 3.33
N ASN A 245 5.12 -14.91 3.58
CA ASN A 245 6.21 -15.40 4.43
C ASN A 245 7.25 -16.14 3.58
N PHE A 246 7.57 -15.58 2.41
CA PHE A 246 8.54 -16.14 1.49
C PHE A 246 9.96 -16.13 2.10
N PRO A 247 10.81 -17.10 1.73
CA PRO A 247 12.17 -17.19 2.24
C PRO A 247 12.98 -15.94 1.87
N ASN A 248 13.96 -15.61 2.72
CA ASN A 248 14.94 -14.53 2.49
C ASN A 248 14.30 -13.15 2.25
N GLU A 249 13.13 -12.89 2.84
CA GLU A 249 12.43 -11.61 2.72
C GLU A 249 12.03 -11.25 1.29
N ILE A 250 11.97 -12.24 0.39
CA ILE A 250 11.52 -12.03 -0.99
C ILE A 250 10.10 -11.44 -0.97
N GLY A 251 9.93 -10.32 -1.67
CA GLY A 251 8.67 -9.61 -1.79
C GLY A 251 8.02 -9.77 -3.15
N LEU A 252 6.75 -9.41 -3.23
CA LEU A 252 6.05 -9.15 -4.48
C LEU A 252 6.15 -7.68 -4.89
N THR A 253 6.66 -6.84 -3.98
CA THR A 253 7.12 -5.47 -4.23
C THR A 253 8.53 -5.25 -3.70
N SER A 254 9.21 -4.28 -4.29
CA SER A 254 10.51 -3.79 -3.88
C SER A 254 10.49 -2.27 -3.90
N HIS A 255 10.75 -1.65 -2.76
CA HIS A 255 10.86 -0.21 -2.60
C HIS A 255 12.31 0.25 -2.84
N TRP A 256 12.49 1.26 -3.69
CA TRP A 256 13.80 1.69 -4.20
C TRP A 256 14.61 2.59 -3.26
N GLN A 257 14.22 2.77 -1.98
CA GLN A 257 14.96 3.51 -0.94
C GLN A 257 15.54 4.86 -1.42
N GLU A 258 14.88 5.48 -2.39
CA GLU A 258 15.31 6.73 -2.99
C GLU A 258 15.03 7.88 -2.05
N GLU A 259 15.68 9.01 -2.29
CA GLU A 259 15.48 10.22 -1.51
C GLU A 259 13.99 10.57 -1.41
N GLY A 260 13.53 10.78 -0.17
CA GLY A 260 12.12 11.00 0.15
C GLY A 260 11.89 11.04 1.65
N LEU A 261 10.66 10.76 2.09
CA LEU A 261 10.27 10.84 3.51
C LEU A 261 11.11 9.92 4.42
N HIS A 262 11.51 8.75 3.91
CA HIS A 262 12.14 7.70 4.71
C HIS A 262 13.65 7.55 4.50
N TYR A 263 14.19 8.09 3.42
CA TYR A 263 15.59 7.90 3.03
C TYR A 263 16.20 9.20 2.55
N SER A 264 17.45 9.44 2.95
CA SER A 264 18.28 10.53 2.42
C SER A 264 18.94 10.11 1.11
N LYS A 265 19.43 11.07 0.34
CA LYS A 265 20.19 10.84 -0.89
C LYS A 265 21.35 9.86 -0.66
N SER A 266 21.44 8.85 -1.52
CA SER A 266 22.51 7.84 -1.56
C SER A 266 23.08 7.75 -2.98
N ASP A 267 24.39 7.56 -3.11
CA ASP A 267 25.06 7.32 -4.40
C ASP A 267 24.77 5.91 -4.96
N THR A 268 24.22 5.02 -4.11
CA THR A 268 23.81 3.66 -4.49
C THR A 268 22.30 3.50 -4.42
N LEU A 269 21.70 2.99 -5.51
CA LEU A 269 20.31 2.57 -5.55
C LEU A 269 20.17 1.26 -4.77
N ASN A 270 19.58 1.35 -3.58
CA ASN A 270 19.29 0.20 -2.74
C ASN A 270 17.84 -0.19 -2.88
N THR A 271 17.54 -1.46 -2.61
CA THR A 271 16.17 -1.95 -2.58
C THR A 271 15.86 -2.51 -1.21
N SER A 272 14.60 -2.40 -0.79
CA SER A 272 14.16 -2.96 0.48
C SER A 272 14.31 -4.48 0.47
N ALA A 273 13.83 -5.15 -0.57
CA ALA A 273 13.75 -6.61 -0.65
C ALA A 273 13.91 -7.09 -2.10
N PRO A 274 14.47 -8.29 -2.32
CA PRO A 274 14.46 -8.89 -3.65
C PRO A 274 13.03 -9.23 -4.10
N LEU A 275 12.74 -9.03 -5.39
CA LEU A 275 11.47 -9.42 -5.99
C LEU A 275 11.39 -10.93 -6.22
N LEU A 276 10.20 -11.50 -6.06
CA LEU A 276 9.91 -12.86 -6.48
C LEU A 276 9.97 -12.95 -8.02
N THR A 277 10.96 -13.63 -8.57
CA THR A 277 11.15 -13.76 -10.03
C THR A 277 10.87 -15.17 -10.56
N LYS A 278 10.63 -16.14 -9.67
CA LYS A 278 10.19 -17.49 -10.01
C LYS A 278 9.03 -17.89 -9.12
N TRP A 279 7.96 -18.39 -9.73
CA TRP A 279 6.81 -18.90 -9.00
C TRP A 279 7.00 -20.36 -8.60
N ASP A 280 6.84 -20.66 -7.32
CA ASP A 280 6.78 -22.02 -6.79
C ASP A 280 5.31 -22.39 -6.58
N LYS A 281 4.87 -23.54 -7.14
CA LYS A 281 3.48 -24.01 -7.04
C LYS A 281 3.00 -24.13 -5.59
N LYS A 282 3.90 -24.32 -4.63
CA LYS A 282 3.51 -24.36 -3.21
C LYS A 282 2.81 -23.07 -2.75
N TYR A 283 3.09 -21.92 -3.38
CA TYR A 283 2.44 -20.64 -3.04
C TYR A 283 0.96 -20.60 -3.41
N GLU A 284 0.46 -21.59 -4.14
CA GLU A 284 -0.97 -21.77 -4.43
C GLU A 284 -1.70 -22.50 -3.28
N ASN A 285 -0.97 -23.20 -2.41
CA ASN A 285 -1.52 -23.97 -1.28
C ASN A 285 -1.74 -23.08 -0.06
N LEU A 286 -2.61 -22.08 -0.19
CA LEU A 286 -2.94 -21.15 0.90
C LEU A 286 -3.65 -21.88 2.07
N PRO A 287 -3.17 -21.75 3.31
CA PRO A 287 -3.70 -22.50 4.45
C PRO A 287 -5.09 -22.01 4.91
N ASP A 288 -5.89 -22.89 5.51
CA ASP A 288 -7.18 -22.48 6.09
C ASP A 288 -7.02 -21.71 7.41
N LYS A 289 -6.02 -22.09 8.21
CA LYS A 289 -5.65 -21.43 9.46
C LYS A 289 -4.36 -20.63 9.24
N LEU A 290 -4.36 -19.37 9.66
CA LEU A 290 -3.22 -18.48 9.51
C LEU A 290 -2.61 -18.19 10.86
N VAL A 291 -1.29 -18.29 10.95
CA VAL A 291 -0.53 -17.82 12.11
C VAL A 291 -0.68 -16.30 12.23
N LYS A 292 -1.04 -15.83 13.43
CA LYS A 292 -1.17 -14.42 13.76
C LYS A 292 -0.01 -13.97 14.63
N LEU A 293 0.62 -12.86 14.23
CA LEU A 293 1.71 -12.23 14.97
C LEU A 293 1.25 -10.89 15.58
N ASP A 294 1.61 -10.67 16.83
CA ASP A 294 1.46 -9.37 17.51
C ASP A 294 2.58 -8.39 17.10
N TYR A 295 2.49 -7.10 17.45
CA TYR A 295 3.45 -6.05 17.09
C TYR A 295 4.91 -6.34 17.49
N ASP A 296 5.12 -7.18 18.51
CA ASP A 296 6.45 -7.64 18.93
C ASP A 296 6.92 -8.89 18.20
N GLY A 297 6.15 -9.39 17.23
CA GLY A 297 6.41 -10.57 16.39
C GLY A 297 6.14 -11.92 17.05
N LYS A 298 5.56 -11.97 18.25
CA LYS A 298 5.17 -13.24 18.87
C LYS A 298 3.90 -13.79 18.24
N ILE A 299 3.83 -15.11 18.14
CA ILE A 299 2.62 -15.83 17.73
C ILE A 299 1.57 -15.69 18.83
N ILE A 300 0.37 -15.27 18.45
CA ILE A 300 -0.78 -15.13 19.34
C ILE A 300 -1.96 -16.04 18.97
N GLU A 301 -1.95 -16.59 17.75
CA GLU A 301 -2.91 -17.57 17.25
C GLU A 301 -2.28 -18.35 16.08
#